data_AF-A0A6B3IKW4-F1
#
_entry.id   AF-A0A6B3IKW4-F1
#
_cell.length_a   1.000
_cell.length_b   1.000
_cell.length_c   1.000
_cell.angle_alpha   90.00
_cell.angle_beta   90.00
_cell.angle_gamma   90.00
#
_symmetry.space_group_name_H-M   'P 1'
#
loop_
_entity.id
_entity.type
_entity.pdbx_description
1 polymer ?
#
loop_
_entity_poly.entity_id
_entity_poly.type
_entity_poly.pdbx_seq_one_letter_code
_entity_poly.pdbx_strand_id
1 'polypeptide(L)'
;ADHAASLGIGALHECGGPEISDEEDFTSLLALAAERPGPRVFGLWAEEIVDGKGARRIRELGAIGAAGDLFVDGSLGSHTACLHEPYADDPQTG
;
A
#
# COMPACT_ATOMS: atom_id res chain seq x y z
N ALA A 1 4.36 6.39 13.91
CA ALA A 1 3.84 7.79 13.91
C ALA A 1 4.85 8.76 14.53
N ASP A 2 5.28 8.54 15.77
CA ASP A 2 6.11 9.50 16.53
C ASP A 2 7.45 9.82 15.87
N HIS A 3 8.13 8.81 15.32
CA HIS A 3 9.38 9.05 14.59
C HIS A 3 9.15 9.88 13.31
N ALA A 4 8.11 9.57 12.54
CA ALA A 4 7.75 10.36 11.36
C ALA A 4 7.44 11.83 11.74
N ALA A 5 6.69 12.03 12.82
CA ALA A 5 6.43 13.38 13.36
C ALA A 5 7.71 14.09 13.79
N SER A 6 8.66 13.39 14.45
CA SER A 6 9.96 13.97 14.83
C SER A 6 10.81 14.42 13.64
N LEU A 7 10.56 13.86 12.46
CA LEU A 7 11.20 14.22 11.20
C LEU A 7 10.42 15.28 10.40
N GLY A 8 9.31 15.80 10.94
CA GLY A 8 8.46 16.79 10.26
C GLY A 8 7.55 16.20 9.18
N ILE A 9 7.36 14.88 9.15
CA ILE A 9 6.44 14.22 8.20
C ILE A 9 5.00 14.41 8.69
N GLY A 10 4.19 15.12 7.91
CA GLY A 10 2.80 15.45 8.28
C GLY A 10 1.74 14.48 7.74
N ALA A 11 2.12 13.55 6.86
CA ALA A 11 1.20 12.59 6.26
C ALA A 11 1.89 11.26 5.93
N LEU A 12 1.13 10.16 6.01
CA LEU A 12 1.52 8.81 5.63
C LEU A 12 0.39 8.19 4.80
N HIS A 13 0.76 7.34 3.85
CA HIS A 13 -0.18 6.44 3.20
C HIS A 13 0.01 5.06 3.78
N GLU A 14 -1.08 4.48 4.30
CA GLU A 14 -1.12 3.06 4.60
C GLU A 14 -1.56 2.35 3.33
N CYS A 15 -0.66 1.57 2.73
CA CYS A 15 -0.97 0.76 1.56
C CYS A 15 -1.13 -0.69 2.02
N GLY A 16 -2.36 -1.21 1.96
CA GLY A 16 -2.68 -2.58 2.33
C GLY A 16 -3.37 -3.32 1.20
N GLY A 17 -3.50 -4.64 1.35
CA GLY A 17 -4.20 -5.49 0.39
C GLY A 17 -4.12 -6.96 0.81
N PRO A 18 -5.06 -7.81 0.36
CA PRO A 18 -5.23 -9.18 0.85
C PRO A 18 -4.04 -10.10 0.56
N GLU A 19 -3.13 -9.71 -0.34
CA GLU A 19 -1.92 -10.49 -0.63
C GLU A 19 -0.80 -10.30 0.40
N ILE A 20 -0.77 -9.16 1.09
CA ILE A 20 0.36 -8.77 1.96
C ILE A 20 -0.07 -8.37 3.38
N SER A 21 -1.34 -8.05 3.58
CA SER A 21 -1.95 -7.63 4.84
C SER A 21 -3.38 -8.14 4.91
N ASP A 22 -4.07 -7.89 6.02
CA ASP A 22 -5.50 -8.16 6.15
C ASP A 22 -6.30 -6.90 6.51
N GLU A 23 -7.63 -7.02 6.47
CA GLU A 23 -8.54 -5.91 6.74
C GLU A 23 -8.53 -5.47 8.20
N GLU A 24 -8.28 -6.40 9.12
CA GLU A 24 -8.29 -6.12 10.56
C GLU A 24 -7.10 -5.24 10.93
N ASP A 25 -5.91 -5.59 10.44
CA ASP A 25 -4.70 -4.80 10.62
C ASP A 25 -4.83 -3.41 9.99
N PHE A 26 -5.34 -3.34 8.76
CA PHE A 26 -5.55 -2.08 8.05
C PHE A 26 -6.52 -1.15 8.79
N THR A 27 -7.69 -1.66 9.18
CA THR A 27 -8.69 -0.87 9.90
C THR A 27 -8.23 -0.49 11.31
N SER A 28 -7.51 -1.38 12.00
CA SER A 28 -6.94 -1.12 13.32
C SER A 28 -5.88 -0.02 13.29
N LEU A 29 -5.02 0.00 12.25
CA LEU A 29 -4.03 1.06 12.08
C LEU A 29 -4.71 2.41 11.83
N LEU A 30 -5.73 2.46 10.96
CA LEU A 30 -6.47 3.69 10.68
C LEU A 30 -7.18 4.21 11.94
N ALA A 31 -7.77 3.33 12.74
CA ALA A 31 -8.36 3.68 14.02
C ALA A 31 -7.32 4.25 15.00
N LEU A 32 -6.17 3.57 15.15
CA LEU A 32 -5.07 4.03 15.99
C LEU A 32 -4.54 5.41 15.56
N ALA A 33 -4.44 5.65 14.26
CA ALA A 33 -4.00 6.93 13.70
C ALA A 33 -5.00 8.06 13.96
N ALA A 34 -6.31 7.76 14.01
CA ALA A 34 -7.35 8.73 14.32
C ALA A 34 -7.37 9.11 15.80
N GLU A 35 -6.99 8.19 16.70
CA GLU A 35 -7.04 8.39 18.15
C GLU A 35 -5.81 9.08 18.73
N ARG A 36 -4.70 9.15 17.99
CA ARG A 36 -3.41 9.66 18.50
C ARG A 36 -2.92 10.87 17.72
N PRO A 37 -2.26 11.84 18.39
CA PRO A 37 -1.58 12.92 17.69
C PRO A 37 -0.45 12.36 16.82
N GLY A 38 -0.32 12.86 15.60
CA GLY A 38 0.69 12.38 14.66
C GLY A 38 0.42 12.83 13.22
N PRO A 39 1.17 12.26 12.26
CA PRO A 39 0.90 12.47 10.84
C PRO A 39 -0.50 12.00 10.47
N ARG A 40 -1.15 12.66 9.51
CA ARG A 40 -2.41 12.16 8.93
C ARG A 40 -2.15 10.86 8.17
N VAL A 41 -2.91 9.81 8.45
CA VAL A 41 -2.79 8.54 7.75
C VAL A 41 -3.94 8.39 6.75
N PHE A 42 -3.61 8.06 5.52
CA PHE A 42 -4.56 7.82 4.43
C PHE A 42 -4.50 6.35 4.01
N GLY A 43 -5.60 5.63 4.16
CA GLY A 43 -5.67 4.23 3.78
C GLY A 43 -5.88 4.04 2.27
N LEU A 44 -5.09 3.17 1.65
CA LEU A 44 -5.22 2.71 0.28
C LEU A 44 -5.28 1.18 0.27
N TRP A 45 -6.33 0.62 -0.34
CA TRP A 45 -6.53 -0.84 -0.36
C TRP A 45 -6.33 -1.40 -1.77
N ALA A 46 -5.55 -2.46 -1.91
CA ALA A 46 -5.22 -3.13 -3.16
C ALA A 46 -6.12 -4.34 -3.37
N GLU A 47 -7.30 -4.12 -3.91
CA GLU A 47 -8.19 -5.20 -4.35
C GLU A 47 -8.83 -4.84 -5.68
N GLU A 48 -8.92 -5.83 -6.57
CA GLU A 48 -9.57 -5.67 -7.86
C GLU A 48 -11.06 -5.33 -7.67
N ILE A 49 -11.47 -4.18 -8.22
CA ILE A 49 -12.87 -3.76 -8.23
C ILE A 49 -13.48 -4.14 -9.58
N VAL A 50 -14.33 -5.16 -9.57
CA VAL A 50 -15.10 -5.59 -10.75
C VAL A 50 -16.50 -4.99 -10.81
N ASP A 51 -17.01 -4.46 -9.70
CA ASP A 51 -18.35 -3.89 -9.60
C ASP A 51 -18.49 -2.82 -8.50
N GLY A 52 -19.69 -2.23 -8.40
CA GLY A 52 -19.98 -1.23 -7.37
C GLY A 52 -20.08 -1.79 -5.94
N LYS A 53 -20.17 -3.10 -5.74
CA LYS A 53 -20.15 -3.72 -4.40
C LYS A 53 -18.72 -3.74 -3.87
N GLY A 54 -17.75 -4.12 -4.69
CA GLY A 54 -16.32 -4.05 -4.34
C GLY A 54 -15.90 -2.63 -3.96
N ALA A 55 -16.28 -1.64 -4.78
CA ALA A 55 -15.97 -0.23 -4.50
C ALA A 55 -16.57 0.27 -3.17
N ARG A 56 -17.76 -0.20 -2.78
CA ARG A 56 -18.38 0.15 -1.49
C ARG A 56 -17.64 -0.50 -0.32
N ARG A 57 -17.33 -1.80 -0.42
CA ARG A 57 -16.62 -2.53 0.64
C ARG A 57 -15.28 -1.86 0.97
N ILE A 58 -14.49 -1.52 -0.04
CA ILE A 58 -13.18 -0.88 0.17
C ILE A 58 -13.34 0.48 0.87
N ARG A 59 -14.37 1.25 0.53
CA ARG A 59 -14.69 2.49 1.25
C ARG A 59 -15.13 2.25 2.70
N GLU A 60 -15.83 1.16 2.98
CA GLU A 60 -16.27 0.78 4.32
C GLU A 60 -15.09 0.40 5.24
N LEU A 61 -13.96 -0.05 4.67
CA LEU A 61 -12.69 -0.22 5.40
C LEU A 61 -12.03 1.11 5.81
N GLY A 62 -12.54 2.24 5.34
CA GLY A 62 -11.92 3.56 5.55
C GLY A 62 -10.85 3.92 4.51
N ALA A 63 -10.69 3.10 3.46
CA ALA A 63 -9.77 3.44 2.37
C ALA A 63 -10.31 4.62 1.55
N ILE A 64 -9.40 5.52 1.17
CA ILE A 64 -9.71 6.67 0.32
C ILE A 64 -9.59 6.35 -1.17
N GLY A 65 -9.05 5.18 -1.52
CA GLY A 65 -8.87 4.73 -2.89
C GLY A 65 -8.48 3.25 -2.99
N ALA A 66 -8.75 2.68 -4.17
CA ALA A 66 -8.34 1.34 -4.54
C ALA A 66 -6.95 1.38 -5.19
N ALA A 67 -5.95 1.66 -4.37
CA ALA A 67 -4.58 1.92 -4.82
C ALA A 67 -3.55 1.54 -3.74
N GLY A 68 -3.85 0.50 -2.95
CA GLY A 68 -2.89 -0.05 -1.99
C GLY A 68 -1.74 -0.75 -2.71
N ASP A 69 -1.17 -1.76 -2.07
CA ASP A 69 -0.05 -2.53 -2.62
C ASP A 69 -0.49 -3.51 -3.72
N LEU A 70 -0.54 -2.99 -4.94
CA LEU A 70 -0.70 -3.74 -6.20
C LEU A 70 0.68 -3.98 -6.81
N PHE A 71 1.01 -5.22 -7.14
CA PHE A 71 2.30 -5.60 -7.70
C PHE A 71 2.16 -5.99 -9.17
N VAL A 72 2.90 -5.29 -10.04
CA VAL A 72 3.02 -5.66 -11.46
C VAL A 72 4.24 -6.57 -11.67
N ASP A 73 5.31 -6.29 -10.95
CA ASP A 73 6.59 -6.97 -11.01
C ASP A 73 7.33 -6.84 -9.67
N GLY A 74 8.62 -7.18 -9.64
CA GLY A 74 9.46 -7.11 -8.45
C GLY A 74 10.37 -5.88 -8.40
N SER A 75 11.64 -6.08 -8.05
CA SER A 75 12.58 -4.98 -7.83
C SER A 75 13.87 -5.15 -8.64
N LEU A 76 14.54 -4.03 -8.91
CA LEU A 76 15.85 -4.02 -9.56
C LEU A 76 16.91 -4.75 -8.73
N GLY A 77 16.92 -4.53 -7.41
CA GLY A 77 17.92 -5.11 -6.51
C GLY A 77 17.85 -6.63 -6.37
N SER A 78 16.71 -7.23 -6.71
CA SER A 78 16.49 -8.68 -6.73
C SER A 78 16.42 -9.28 -8.13
N HIS A 79 16.67 -8.48 -9.19
CA HIS A 79 16.53 -8.91 -10.58
C HIS A 79 15.15 -9.49 -10.94
N THR A 80 14.09 -8.96 -10.32
CA THR A 80 12.70 -9.41 -10.55
C THR A 80 11.77 -8.32 -11.10
N ALA A 81 12.23 -7.08 -11.23
CA ALA A 81 11.50 -6.09 -12.02
C ALA A 81 11.50 -6.52 -13.50
N CYS A 82 10.37 -6.34 -14.16
CA CYS A 82 10.10 -6.76 -15.53
C CYS A 82 10.63 -5.69 -16.49
N LEU A 83 11.69 -6.01 -17.22
CA LEU A 83 12.37 -5.10 -18.12
C LEU A 83 12.04 -5.44 -19.58
N HIS A 84 12.14 -4.43 -20.46
CA HIS A 84 11.98 -4.67 -21.90
C HIS A 84 13.19 -5.39 -22.53
N GLU A 85 14.36 -5.27 -21.90
CA GLU A 85 15.59 -5.95 -22.26
C GLU A 85 16.20 -6.56 -20.98
N PRO A 86 16.96 -7.67 -21.09
CA PRO A 86 17.57 -8.29 -19.93
C PRO A 86 18.45 -7.34 -19.12
N TYR A 87 18.64 -7.63 -17.84
CA TYR A 87 19.56 -6.86 -17.01
C TYR A 87 20.98 -6.90 -17.60
N ALA A 88 21.66 -5.75 -17.58
CA ALA A 88 23.01 -5.63 -18.11
C ALA A 88 24.03 -6.44 -17.29
N ASP A 89 23.77 -6.62 -16.00
CA ASP A 89 24.60 -7.37 -15.04
C ASP A 89 24.13 -8.81 -14.81
N ASP A 90 22.93 -9.18 -15.27
CA ASP A 90 22.44 -10.57 -15.35
C ASP A 90 21.52 -10.79 -16.57
N PRO A 91 22.10 -11.10 -17.75
CA PRO A 91 21.34 -11.25 -19.00
C PRO A 91 20.38 -12.46 -19.04
N GLN A 92 20.25 -13.24 -17.96
CA GLN A 92 19.27 -14.33 -17.84
C GLN A 92 17.99 -13.89 -17.10
N THR A 93 17.96 -12.65 -16.62
CA THR A 93 16.85 -12.02 -15.89
C THR A 93 16.42 -10.74 -16.58
N GLY A 94 15.28 -10.19 -16.17
CA GLY A 94 14.67 -9.01 -16.80
C GLY A 94 13.42 -9.36 -17.57
#